data_AF-A0A1F4D8H8-F1
#
_entry.id   AF-A0A1F4D8H8-F1
#
_cell.length_a   1.000
_cell.length_b   1.000
_cell.length_c   1.000
_cell.angle_alpha   90.00
_cell.angle_beta   90.00
_cell.angle_gamma   90.00
#
_symmetry.space_group_name_H-M   'P 1'
#
loop_
_entity.id
_entity.type
_entity.pdbx_description
1 polymer ?
#
loop_
_entity_poly.entity_id
_entity_poly.type
_entity_poly.pdbx_seq_one_letter_code
_entity_poly.pdbx_strand_id
1 'polypeptide(L)'
;MIGVVISAEGAHQKLGQDELARLVHLELKQQIGPLPDPLWSQVIAEKRATLSCTPGLERPPQQTSLKNFYLAGDYTVSDYPPTIEAAVRSGIRCAELAAASR
;
A
#
# COMPACT_ATOMS: atom_id res chain seq x y z
N MET A 1 -7.03 -20.28 -6.07
CA MET A 1 -7.08 -19.08 -5.22
C MET A 1 -6.99 -17.87 -6.14
N ILE A 2 -7.86 -16.87 -5.97
CA ILE A 2 -7.83 -15.61 -6.72
C ILE A 2 -7.67 -14.49 -5.69
N GLY A 3 -6.74 -13.57 -5.95
CA GLY A 3 -6.60 -12.33 -5.19
C GLY A 3 -7.02 -11.15 -6.06
N VAL A 4 -7.84 -10.26 -5.52
CA VAL A 4 -8.25 -9.02 -6.19
C VAL A 4 -7.82 -7.84 -5.35
N VAL A 5 -7.21 -6.85 -5.99
CA VAL A 5 -6.73 -5.62 -5.35
C VAL A 5 -7.46 -4.44 -5.96
N ILE A 6 -8.08 -3.62 -5.11
CA ILE A 6 -8.72 -2.36 -5.49
C ILE A 6 -7.86 -1.23 -4.92
N SER A 7 -7.14 -0.52 -5.79
CA SER A 7 -6.21 0.56 -5.39
C SER A 7 -6.73 1.94 -5.77
N ALA A 8 -7.94 2.28 -5.31
CA ALA A 8 -8.55 3.60 -5.55
C ALA A 8 -9.63 3.94 -4.52
N GLU A 9 -9.92 5.23 -4.39
CA GLU A 9 -11.15 5.67 -3.73
C GLU A 9 -12.38 5.42 -4.60
N GLY A 10 -13.53 5.14 -4.00
CA GLY A 10 -14.75 4.94 -4.77
C GLY A 10 -15.96 4.46 -3.96
N ALA A 11 -17.08 4.26 -4.66
CA ALA A 11 -18.35 3.86 -4.05
C ALA A 11 -18.26 2.51 -3.30
N HIS A 12 -17.35 1.63 -3.70
CA HIS A 12 -17.11 0.33 -3.07
C HIS A 12 -16.74 0.44 -1.58
N GLN A 13 -16.15 1.56 -1.13
CA GLN A 13 -15.78 1.77 0.27
C GLN A 13 -16.99 1.94 1.21
N LYS A 14 -18.19 2.19 0.65
CA LYS A 14 -19.45 2.31 1.40
C LYS A 14 -20.17 0.98 1.56
N LEU A 15 -19.69 -0.08 0.89
CA LEU A 15 -20.31 -1.39 0.91
C LEU A 15 -19.87 -2.19 2.13
N GLY A 16 -20.73 -3.11 2.57
CA GLY A 16 -20.33 -4.18 3.48
C GLY A 16 -19.35 -5.14 2.80
N GLN A 17 -18.54 -5.85 3.59
CA GLN A 17 -17.51 -6.76 3.08
C GLN A 17 -18.10 -7.89 2.24
N ASP A 18 -19.19 -8.53 2.69
CA ASP A 18 -19.84 -9.61 1.94
C ASP A 18 -20.39 -9.15 0.60
N GLU A 19 -21.02 -7.96 0.59
CA GLU A 19 -21.55 -7.38 -0.63
C GLU A 19 -20.44 -7.01 -1.61
N LEU A 20 -19.33 -6.45 -1.11
CA LEU A 20 -18.16 -6.17 -1.94
C LEU A 20 -17.58 -7.46 -2.54
N ALA A 21 -17.42 -8.52 -1.76
CA ALA A 21 -16.92 -9.80 -2.24
C ALA A 21 -17.83 -10.40 -3.34
N ARG A 22 -19.16 -10.30 -3.16
CA ARG A 22 -20.14 -10.76 -4.14
C ARG A 22 -20.04 -9.98 -5.45
N LEU A 23 -19.92 -8.65 -5.40
CA LEU A 23 -19.80 -7.80 -6.59
C LEU A 23 -18.48 -8.05 -7.34
N VAL A 24 -17.36 -8.19 -6.62
CA VAL A 24 -16.07 -8.54 -7.21
C VAL A 24 -16.16 -9.90 -7.92
N HIS A 25 -16.81 -10.89 -7.33
CA HIS A 25 -17.01 -12.19 -7.97
C HIS A 25 -17.84 -12.10 -9.26
N LEU A 26 -18.90 -11.28 -9.27
CA LEU A 26 -19.68 -11.03 -10.48
C LEU A 26 -18.85 -10.35 -11.58
N GLU A 27 -18.04 -9.36 -11.21
CA GLU A 27 -17.16 -8.67 -12.15
C GLU A 27 -16.09 -9.62 -12.70
N LEU A 28 -15.50 -10.48 -11.87
CA LEU A 28 -14.59 -11.53 -12.30
C LEU A 28 -15.27 -12.46 -13.32
N LYS A 29 -16.47 -12.98 -13.05
CA LYS A 29 -17.20 -13.83 -14.02
C LYS A 29 -17.39 -13.16 -15.38
N GLN A 30 -17.60 -11.84 -15.39
CA GLN A 30 -17.75 -11.07 -16.63
C GLN A 30 -16.43 -10.91 -17.39
N GLN A 31 -15.31 -10.70 -16.68
CA GLN A 31 -14.01 -10.43 -17.31
C GLN A 31 -13.25 -11.68 -17.73
N ILE A 32 -13.34 -12.77 -16.95
CA ILE A 32 -12.53 -13.98 -17.17
C ILE A 32 -13.35 -15.23 -17.54
N GLY A 33 -14.68 -15.10 -17.61
CA GLY A 33 -15.59 -16.18 -17.96
C GLY A 33 -16.17 -16.92 -16.74
N PRO A 34 -16.91 -18.02 -16.96
CA PRO A 34 -17.63 -18.72 -15.90
C PRO A 34 -16.71 -19.19 -14.77
N LEU A 35 -17.03 -18.80 -13.54
CA LEU A 35 -16.37 -19.24 -12.31
C LEU A 35 -17.38 -19.90 -11.36
N PRO A 36 -16.98 -20.97 -10.65
CA PRO A 36 -17.78 -21.50 -9.55
C PRO A 36 -17.87 -20.47 -8.42
N ASP A 37 -18.86 -20.61 -7.55
CA ASP A 37 -18.95 -19.74 -6.38
C ASP A 37 -17.82 -20.02 -5.38
N PRO A 38 -17.24 -18.98 -4.75
CA PRO A 38 -16.17 -19.16 -3.81
C PRO A 38 -16.68 -19.91 -2.58
N LEU A 39 -15.96 -20.96 -2.17
CA LEU A 39 -16.25 -21.67 -0.92
C LEU A 39 -16.06 -20.78 0.32
N TRP A 40 -15.20 -19.77 0.20
CA TRP A 40 -14.90 -18.78 1.23
C TRP A 40 -14.32 -17.52 0.60
N SER A 41 -14.58 -16.37 1.22
CA SER A 41 -14.01 -15.07 0.85
C SER A 41 -13.66 -14.26 2.09
N GLN A 42 -12.68 -13.36 1.95
CA GLN A 42 -12.35 -12.37 2.97
C GLN A 42 -11.96 -11.07 2.30
N VAL A 43 -12.59 -9.98 2.74
CA VAL A 43 -12.24 -8.63 2.34
C VAL A 43 -11.40 -8.00 3.43
N ILE A 44 -10.21 -7.54 3.06
CA ILE A 44 -9.34 -6.74 3.92
C ILE A 44 -9.35 -5.32 3.37
N ALA A 45 -9.83 -4.36 4.17
CA ALA A 45 -9.92 -2.96 3.77
C ALA A 45 -9.07 -2.09 4.70
N GLU A 46 -8.05 -1.45 4.14
CA GLU A 46 -7.20 -0.48 4.84
C GLU A 46 -7.36 0.90 4.21
N LYS A 47 -7.92 1.85 4.98
CA LYS A 47 -8.23 3.20 4.50
C LYS A 47 -7.00 4.09 4.38
N ARG A 48 -5.90 3.73 5.04
CA ARG A 48 -4.64 4.48 5.10
C ARG A 48 -3.45 3.56 4.80
N ALA A 49 -3.55 2.82 3.69
CA ALA A 49 -2.61 1.74 3.37
C ALA A 49 -1.23 2.28 2.97
N THR A 50 -1.20 3.32 2.14
CA THR A 50 0.02 4.03 1.77
C THR A 50 -0.34 5.45 1.32
N LEU A 51 0.65 6.31 1.10
CA LEU A 51 0.42 7.66 0.59
C LEU A 51 -0.03 7.65 -0.89
N SER A 52 -0.74 8.69 -1.29
CA SER A 52 -1.11 8.87 -2.69
C SER A 52 0.07 9.37 -3.52
N CYS A 53 0.35 8.73 -4.67
CA CYS A 53 1.42 9.11 -5.60
C CYS A 53 1.04 10.34 -6.44
N THR A 54 0.72 11.46 -5.79
CA THR A 54 0.38 12.70 -6.48
C THR A 54 1.64 13.40 -7.00
N PRO A 55 1.63 13.95 -8.23
CA PRO A 55 2.76 14.73 -8.75
C PRO A 55 3.16 15.87 -7.82
N GLY A 56 4.46 16.06 -7.61
CA GLY A 56 4.99 17.14 -6.77
C GLY A 56 4.83 16.92 -5.26
N LEU A 57 4.41 15.74 -4.81
CA LEU A 57 4.35 15.43 -3.38
C LEU A 57 5.75 15.45 -2.76
N GLU A 58 5.97 16.37 -1.82
CA GLU A 58 7.20 16.41 -1.03
C GLU A 58 7.20 15.28 0.00
N ARG A 59 8.26 14.48 0.00
CA ARG A 59 8.49 13.40 0.96
C ARG A 59 9.62 13.77 1.91
N PRO A 60 9.55 13.43 3.21
CA PRO A 60 10.61 13.76 4.15
C PRO A 60 11.87 12.91 3.90
N PRO A 61 13.08 13.48 4.06
CA PRO A 61 14.32 12.70 4.00
C PRO A 61 14.46 11.79 5.24
N GLN A 62 15.25 10.72 5.11
CA GLN A 62 15.56 9.80 6.22
C GLN A 62 16.36 10.49 7.33
N GLN A 63 17.23 11.45 6.99
CA GLN A 63 17.95 12.27 7.97
C GLN A 63 17.14 13.52 8.27
N THR A 64 16.75 13.70 9.54
CA THR A 64 16.08 14.92 9.98
C THR A 64 17.08 15.98 10.44
N SER A 65 16.61 17.20 10.71
CA SER A 65 17.42 18.25 11.33
C SER A 65 17.73 18.00 12.81
N LEU A 66 17.03 17.05 13.45
CA LEU A 66 17.19 16.71 14.86
C LEU A 66 18.32 15.68 15.03
N LYS A 67 19.19 15.93 16.01
CA LYS A 67 20.29 15.02 16.33
C LYS A 67 19.75 13.65 16.74
N ASN A 68 20.31 12.60 16.17
CA ASN A 68 19.97 11.20 16.46
C ASN A 68 18.49 10.85 16.20
N PHE A 69 17.81 11.57 15.31
CA PHE A 69 16.43 11.30 14.93
C PHE A 69 16.34 11.09 13.41
N TYR A 70 15.93 9.89 13.02
CA TYR A 70 15.89 9.44 11.62
C TYR A 70 14.52 8.83 11.30
N LEU A 71 14.14 8.88 10.02
CA LEU A 71 12.88 8.34 9.51
C LEU A 71 13.14 7.14 8.60
N ALA A 72 12.28 6.14 8.69
CA ALA A 72 12.29 4.98 7.81
C ALA A 72 10.85 4.63 7.40
N GLY A 73 10.65 4.32 6.13
CA GLY A 73 9.36 3.96 5.57
C GLY A 73 9.24 4.32 4.09
N ASP A 74 8.30 3.69 3.41
CA ASP A 74 7.98 3.93 1.99
C ASP A 74 7.51 5.37 1.69
N TYR A 75 7.11 6.10 2.73
CA TYR A 75 6.75 7.51 2.67
C TYR A 75 7.93 8.49 2.67
N THR A 76 9.14 8.04 2.98
CA THR A 76 10.35 8.89 2.96
C THR A 76 10.91 9.06 1.54
N VAL A 77 11.80 10.02 1.28
CA VAL A 77 12.44 10.22 -0.05
C VAL A 77 13.07 8.93 -0.58
N SER A 78 12.79 8.62 -1.86
CA SER A 78 13.18 7.40 -2.58
C SER A 78 12.79 7.57 -4.05
N ASP A 79 13.58 6.99 -4.95
CA ASP A 79 13.34 7.00 -6.40
C ASP A 79 12.12 6.15 -6.81
N TYR A 80 11.60 5.35 -5.88
CA TYR A 80 10.46 4.48 -6.09
C TYR A 80 9.15 5.08 -5.54
N PRO A 81 7.99 4.69 -6.11
CA PRO A 81 6.72 4.88 -5.44
C PRO A 81 6.67 4.10 -4.11
N PRO A 82 5.69 4.38 -3.25
CA PRO A 82 5.51 3.74 -1.94
C PRO A 82 5.26 2.24 -2.11
N THR A 83 6.33 1.47 -1.99
CA THR A 83 6.39 0.04 -2.29
C THR A 83 7.20 -0.65 -1.21
N ILE A 84 7.13 -1.98 -1.16
CA ILE A 84 7.97 -2.78 -0.27
C ILE A 84 9.46 -2.49 -0.52
N GLU A 85 9.87 -2.35 -1.77
CA GLU A 85 11.26 -1.99 -2.13
C GLU A 85 11.66 -0.63 -1.56
N ALA A 86 10.78 0.39 -1.68
CA ALA A 86 11.02 1.71 -1.11
C ALA A 86 11.15 1.67 0.43
N ALA A 87 10.27 0.91 1.10
CA ALA A 87 10.33 0.70 2.55
C ALA A 87 11.65 0.05 2.99
N VAL A 88 12.07 -1.03 2.32
CA VAL A 88 13.30 -1.75 2.64
C VAL A 88 14.52 -0.85 2.44
N ARG A 89 14.63 -0.19 1.28
CA ARG A 89 15.75 0.72 0.99
C ARG A 89 15.81 1.89 1.97
N SER A 90 14.66 2.47 2.31
CA SER A 90 14.57 3.52 3.31
C SER A 90 15.08 3.05 4.68
N GLY A 91 14.71 1.85 5.10
CA GLY A 91 15.18 1.24 6.35
C GLY A 91 16.70 1.02 6.38
N ILE A 92 17.27 0.48 5.30
CA ILE A 92 18.73 0.32 5.17
C ILE A 92 19.43 1.67 5.28
N ARG A 93 18.95 2.67 4.53
CA ARG A 93 19.53 4.03 4.55
C ARG A 93 19.47 4.67 5.93
N CYS A 94 18.35 4.52 6.63
CA CYS A 94 18.18 5.00 8.01
C CYS A 94 19.21 4.35 8.96
N ALA A 95 19.43 3.05 8.85
CA ALA A 95 20.41 2.33 9.67
C ALA A 95 21.86 2.79 9.40
N GLU A 96 22.23 3.01 8.13
CA GLU A 96 23.54 3.55 7.77
C GLU A 96 23.80 4.93 8.38
N LEU A 97 22.81 5.83 8.28
CA LEU A 97 22.89 7.19 8.84
C LEU A 97 23.03 7.17 10.37
N ALA A 98 22.26 6.31 11.04
CA ALA A 98 22.33 6.14 12.49
C ALA A 98 23.68 5.55 12.93
N ALA A 99 24.26 4.63 12.16
CA ALA A 99 25.57 4.05 12.45
C ALA A 99 26.72 5.04 12.25
N ALA A 100 26.65 5.89 11.22
CA ALA A 100 27.67 6.91 10.91
C ALA A 100 27.65 8.12 11.86
N SER A 101 26.60 8.27 12.66
CA SER A 101 26.44 9.37 13.61
C SER A 101 26.96 9.04 15.02
N ARG A 102 27.68 7.91 15.15
CA ARG A 102 28.35 7.46 16.37
C ARG A 102 29.74 8.06 16.50
#